data_AF-A0A9P0AP18-F1
#
_entry.id   AF-A0A9P0AP18-F1
#
_cell.length_a   1.000
_cell.length_b   1.000
_cell.length_c   1.000
_cell.angle_alpha   90.00
_cell.angle_beta   90.00
_cell.angle_gamma   90.00
#
_symmetry.space_group_name_H-M   'P 1'
#
loop_
_entity.id
_entity.type
_entity.pdbx_description
1 polymer ?
#
loop_
_entity_poly.entity_id
_entity_poly.type
_entity_poly.pdbx_seq_one_letter_code
_entity_poly.pdbx_strand_id
1 'polypeptide(L)'
;MQKAFLHSKLALREPGCPYLTAKGQLRVQVEWADSYLLFQATYHKYDDVTRLHCQQMRREITALQAENYSLERQLFSYQKSIAYAHSARGPGYGDDGTPDGDPRDDGSFFEDRHLLDRSLSTDTEYA
;
A
#
# COMPACT_ATOMS: atom_id res chain seq x y z
N MET A 1 -36.94 12.57 31.86
CA MET A 1 -37.03 11.10 32.09
C MET A 1 -36.82 10.66 33.54
N GLN A 2 -36.00 11.31 34.37
CA GLN A 2 -35.76 10.85 35.77
C GLN A 2 -36.98 10.94 36.72
N LYS A 3 -37.93 11.86 36.51
CA LYS A 3 -39.10 12.03 37.40
C LYS A 3 -40.11 10.87 37.37
N ALA A 4 -40.20 10.11 36.26
CA ALA A 4 -41.13 8.98 36.12
C ALA A 4 -40.65 7.73 36.88
N PHE A 5 -39.33 7.52 36.96
CA PHE A 5 -38.73 6.38 37.66
C PHE A 5 -38.78 6.50 39.19
N LEU A 6 -38.90 7.71 39.73
CA LEU A 6 -39.03 7.95 41.16
C LEU A 6 -40.45 7.68 41.68
N HIS A 7 -41.48 7.97 40.87
CA HIS A 7 -42.88 7.68 41.22
C HIS A 7 -43.17 6.17 41.33
N SER A 8 -42.56 5.33 40.48
CA SER A 8 -42.79 3.88 40.48
C SER A 8 -42.18 3.17 41.70
N LYS A 9 -41.06 3.65 42.24
CA LYS A 9 -40.42 3.08 43.42
C LYS A 9 -41.22 3.26 44.72
N LEU A 10 -41.98 4.35 44.82
CA LEU A 10 -42.82 4.65 46.00
C LEU A 10 -44.12 3.84 45.98
N ALA A 11 -44.75 3.69 44.80
CA ALA A 11 -46.00 2.96 44.64
C ALA A 11 -45.92 1.45 44.99
N LEU A 12 -44.75 0.82 44.84
CA LEU A 12 -44.53 -0.58 45.22
C LEU A 12 -44.43 -0.78 46.74
N ARG A 13 -44.21 0.29 47.52
CA ARG A 13 -44.15 0.22 48.98
C ARG A 13 -45.48 0.52 49.67
N GLU A 14 -46.50 0.90 48.89
CA GLU A 14 -47.82 1.23 49.43
C GLU A 14 -48.61 -0.04 49.80
N PRO A 15 -49.25 -0.08 50.99
CA PRO A 15 -50.15 -1.17 51.36
C PRO A 15 -51.30 -1.27 50.35
N GLY A 16 -51.51 -2.45 49.77
CA GLY A 16 -52.55 -2.67 48.76
C GLY A 16 -52.14 -2.36 47.32
N CYS A 17 -50.83 -2.25 47.04
CA CYS A 17 -50.32 -2.08 45.68
C CYS A 17 -50.91 -3.13 44.71
N PRO A 18 -51.61 -2.72 43.63
CA PRO A 18 -52.32 -3.64 42.73
C PRO A 18 -51.38 -4.52 41.91
N TYR A 19 -50.10 -4.15 41.85
CA TYR A 19 -49.06 -4.89 41.13
C TYR A 19 -48.42 -6.01 41.99
N LEU A 20 -48.66 -6.02 43.30
CA LEU A 20 -48.14 -7.02 44.22
C LEU A 20 -49.22 -8.06 44.55
N THR A 21 -48.82 -9.32 44.64
CA THR A 21 -49.69 -10.37 45.21
C THR A 21 -49.92 -10.13 46.70
N ALA A 22 -50.88 -10.84 47.30
CA ALA A 22 -51.10 -10.83 48.75
C ALA A 22 -49.86 -11.21 49.59
N LYS A 23 -48.85 -11.85 48.96
CA LYS A 23 -47.56 -12.19 49.57
C LYS A 23 -46.45 -11.16 49.29
N GLY A 24 -46.78 -10.02 48.69
CA GLY A 24 -45.83 -8.97 48.33
C GLY A 24 -44.93 -9.31 47.13
N GLN A 25 -45.35 -10.24 46.26
CA GLN A 25 -44.54 -10.67 45.11
C GLN A 25 -45.01 -9.96 43.82
N LEU A 26 -44.08 -9.62 42.94
CA LEU A 26 -44.36 -9.05 41.62
C LEU A 26 -44.10 -10.10 40.54
N ARG A 27 -45.02 -10.25 39.58
CA ARG A 27 -44.78 -11.02 38.34
C ARG A 27 -44.49 -10.04 37.21
N VAL A 28 -43.32 -10.18 36.59
CA VAL A 28 -42.91 -9.35 35.44
C VAL A 28 -42.87 -10.22 34.20
N GLN A 29 -43.50 -9.76 33.13
CA GLN A 29 -43.34 -10.32 31.78
C GLN A 29 -42.36 -9.43 31.03
N VAL A 30 -41.27 -10.03 30.56
CA VAL A 30 -40.27 -9.33 29.75
C VAL A 30 -40.48 -9.76 28.31
N GLU A 31 -40.77 -8.80 27.45
CA GLU A 31 -40.89 -9.01 26.00
C GLU A 31 -39.80 -8.23 25.29
N TRP A 32 -39.12 -8.89 24.36
CA TRP A 32 -38.22 -8.23 23.42
C TRP A 32 -39.07 -7.73 22.26
N ALA A 33 -39.34 -6.42 22.24
CA ALA A 33 -40.17 -5.81 21.19
C ALA A 33 -39.49 -5.84 19.83
N ASP A 34 -38.21 -5.44 19.77
CA ASP A 34 -37.45 -5.36 18.53
C ASP A 34 -35.99 -5.79 18.74
N SER A 35 -35.39 -6.32 17.68
CA SER A 35 -33.95 -6.57 17.58
C SER A 35 -33.38 -5.76 16.43
N TYR A 36 -32.45 -4.85 16.74
CA TYR A 36 -31.78 -4.03 15.74
C TYR A 36 -30.43 -4.67 15.37
N LEU A 37 -30.16 -4.79 14.08
CA LEU A 37 -28.87 -5.24 13.58
C LEU A 37 -27.84 -4.12 13.78
N LEU A 38 -26.81 -4.37 14.60
CA LEU A 38 -25.78 -3.36 14.94
C LEU A 38 -24.71 -3.18 13.84
N PHE A 39 -24.77 -3.98 12.77
CA PHE A 39 -23.84 -3.96 11.64
C PHE A 39 -24.58 -4.37 10.37
N GLN A 40 -24.11 -3.95 9.20
CA GLN A 40 -24.70 -4.35 7.92
C GLN A 40 -24.62 -5.88 7.77
N ALA A 41 -25.61 -6.52 7.12
CA ALA A 41 -25.61 -7.97 6.89
C ALA A 41 -24.37 -8.48 6.12
N THR A 42 -23.62 -7.58 5.50
CA THR A 42 -22.41 -7.83 4.72
C THR A 42 -21.11 -7.55 5.48
N TYR A 43 -21.16 -7.11 6.73
CA TYR A 43 -19.95 -6.80 7.49
C TYR A 43 -19.20 -8.08 7.89
N HIS A 44 -17.95 -8.21 7.47
CA HIS A 44 -17.03 -9.24 7.91
C HIS A 44 -16.01 -8.65 8.90
N LYS A 45 -15.69 -9.38 9.98
CA LYS A 45 -14.71 -8.99 11.01
C LYS A 45 -13.29 -8.66 10.49
N TYR A 46 -13.01 -8.89 9.21
CA TYR A 46 -11.71 -8.64 8.58
C TYR A 46 -11.76 -7.51 7.55
N ASP A 47 -12.92 -6.90 7.30
CA ASP A 47 -13.06 -5.83 6.30
C ASP A 47 -12.13 -4.66 6.60
N ASP A 48 -12.00 -4.29 7.88
CA ASP A 48 -11.09 -3.24 8.31
C ASP A 48 -9.61 -3.59 8.11
N VAL A 49 -9.24 -4.85 8.35
CA VAL A 49 -7.88 -5.34 8.13
C VAL A 49 -7.55 -5.32 6.64
N THR A 50 -8.44 -5.84 5.80
CA THR A 50 -8.30 -5.81 4.34
C THR A 50 -8.18 -4.38 3.82
N ARG A 51 -9.04 -3.48 4.29
CA ARG A 51 -9.02 -2.07 3.91
C ARG A 51 -7.69 -1.40 4.26
N LEU A 52 -7.17 -1.64 5.46
CA LEU A 52 -5.89 -1.08 5.90
C LEU A 52 -4.73 -1.62 5.07
N HIS A 53 -4.65 -2.93 4.86
CA HIS A 53 -3.58 -3.56 4.09
C HIS A 53 -3.60 -3.10 2.63
N CYS A 54 -4.76 -3.02 2.00
CA CYS A 54 -4.87 -2.49 0.63
C CYS A 54 -4.37 -1.03 0.54
N GLN A 55 -4.67 -0.20 1.54
CA GLN A 55 -4.16 1.18 1.58
C GLN A 55 -2.65 1.23 1.78
N GLN A 56 -2.10 0.40 2.67
CA GLN A 56 -0.65 0.32 2.91
C GLN A 56 0.09 -0.14 1.66
N MET A 57 -0.32 -1.26 1.07
CA MET A 57 0.29 -1.79 -0.15
C MET A 57 0.28 -0.78 -1.29
N ARG A 58 -0.83 -0.05 -1.50
CA ARG A 58 -0.90 1.00 -2.53
C ARG A 58 0.15 2.09 -2.31
N ARG A 59 0.34 2.53 -1.06
CA ARG A 59 1.36 3.55 -0.73
C ARG A 59 2.78 3.03 -0.97
N GLU A 60 3.06 1.79 -0.58
CA GLU A 60 4.36 1.16 -0.77
C GLU A 60 4.68 1.00 -2.25
N ILE A 61 3.72 0.52 -3.06
CA ILE A 61 3.88 0.41 -4.51
C ILE A 61 4.22 1.78 -5.11
N THR A 62 3.47 2.83 -4.76
CA THR A 62 3.75 4.18 -5.28
C THR A 62 5.11 4.72 -4.85
N ALA A 63 5.53 4.48 -3.61
CA ALA A 63 6.84 4.89 -3.12
C ALA A 63 7.97 4.17 -3.88
N LEU A 64 7.84 2.85 -4.05
CA LEU A 64 8.79 2.04 -4.81
C LEU A 64 8.87 2.45 -6.27
N GLN A 65 7.74 2.76 -6.91
CA GLN A 65 7.71 3.27 -8.29
C GLN A 65 8.44 4.62 -8.42
N ALA A 66 8.23 5.54 -7.48
CA ALA A 66 8.89 6.84 -7.50
C ALA A 66 10.41 6.73 -7.29
N GLU A 67 10.84 5.84 -6.38
CA GLU A 67 12.26 5.57 -6.15
C GLU A 67 12.90 4.92 -7.38
N ASN A 68 12.26 3.90 -7.95
CA ASN A 68 12.76 3.21 -9.14
C ASN A 68 12.95 4.19 -10.31
N TYR A 69 11.95 5.03 -10.57
CA TYR A 69 12.04 6.09 -11.58
C TYR A 69 13.20 7.07 -11.33
N SER A 70 13.44 7.46 -10.07
CA SER A 70 14.58 8.30 -9.71
C SER A 70 15.92 7.62 -9.99
N LEU A 71 16.03 6.34 -9.65
CA LEU A 71 17.24 5.54 -9.89
C LEU A 71 17.52 5.37 -11.38
N GLU A 72 16.50 5.08 -12.20
CA GLU A 72 16.65 4.98 -13.65
C GLU A 72 17.17 6.29 -14.26
N ARG A 73 16.66 7.43 -13.80
CA ARG A 73 17.16 8.75 -14.23
C ARG A 73 18.62 8.98 -13.84
N GLN A 74 19.02 8.56 -12.64
CA GLN A 74 20.41 8.66 -12.19
C GLN A 74 21.32 7.76 -13.04
N LEU A 75 20.91 6.52 -13.29
CA LEU A 75 21.63 5.55 -14.12
C LEU A 75 21.89 6.14 -15.52
N PHE A 76 20.84 6.68 -16.15
CA PHE A 76 20.95 7.31 -17.46
C PHE A 76 21.89 8.53 -17.43
N SER A 77 21.81 9.36 -16.39
CA SER A 77 22.69 10.51 -16.22
C SER A 77 24.17 10.09 -16.09
N TYR A 78 24.45 9.05 -15.31
CA TYR A 78 25.80 8.52 -15.17
C TYR A 78 26.33 7.94 -16.47
N GLN A 79 25.53 7.14 -17.18
CA GLN A 79 25.90 6.60 -18.49
C GLN A 79 26.25 7.72 -19.49
N LYS A 80 25.43 8.77 -19.54
CA LYS A 80 25.69 9.96 -20.36
C LYS A 80 26.99 10.65 -19.97
N SER A 81 27.26 10.81 -18.67
CA SER A 81 28.50 11.44 -18.19
C SER A 81 29.76 10.65 -18.54
N ILE A 82 29.68 9.31 -18.45
CA ILE A 82 30.77 8.39 -18.81
C ILE A 82 31.03 8.50 -20.32
N ALA A 83 29.98 8.46 -21.15
CA ALA A 83 30.12 8.61 -22.60
C ALA A 83 30.77 9.94 -23.00
N TYR A 84 30.43 11.05 -22.32
CA TYR A 84 31.11 12.33 -22.54
C TYR A 84 32.57 12.32 -22.10
N ALA A 85 32.89 11.71 -20.96
CA ALA A 85 34.28 11.60 -20.50
C ALA A 85 35.12 10.75 -21.46
N HIS A 86 34.58 9.66 -21.99
CA HIS A 86 35.24 8.82 -22.99
C HIS A 86 35.39 9.50 -24.35
N SER A 87 34.41 10.31 -24.79
CA SER A 87 34.49 11.06 -26.06
C SER A 87 35.36 12.31 -25.97
N ALA A 88 35.41 12.99 -24.82
CA ALA A 88 36.37 14.07 -24.55
C ALA A 88 37.81 13.56 -24.48
N ARG A 89 37.99 12.27 -24.15
CA ARG A 89 39.24 11.53 -24.29
C ARG A 89 39.33 10.91 -25.69
N GLY A 90 39.15 11.73 -26.73
CA GLY A 90 39.47 11.33 -28.10
C GLY A 90 40.94 10.91 -28.22
N PRO A 91 41.30 10.11 -29.25
CA PRO A 91 42.64 9.56 -29.42
C PRO A 91 43.63 10.72 -29.55
N GLY A 92 44.30 11.02 -28.45
CA GLY A 92 45.44 11.90 -28.44
C GLY A 92 46.51 11.22 -29.28
N TYR A 93 46.71 11.74 -30.49
CA TYR A 93 47.95 11.63 -31.23
C TYR A 93 49.11 11.96 -30.27
N GLY A 94 49.79 10.91 -29.84
CA GLY A 94 51.06 10.92 -29.13
C GLY A 94 51.93 9.89 -29.81
N ASP A 95 52.53 10.31 -30.92
CA ASP A 95 53.72 9.75 -31.54
C ASP A 95 54.82 9.58 -30.47
N ASP A 96 55.25 8.34 -30.20
CA ASP A 96 56.66 7.90 -30.27
C ASP A 96 56.82 6.43 -29.81
N GLY A 97 57.43 5.62 -30.67
CA GLY A 97 58.15 4.40 -30.32
C GLY A 97 57.39 3.08 -30.34
N THR A 98 57.30 2.42 -31.51
CA THR A 98 57.83 1.05 -31.78
C THR A 98 57.43 0.62 -33.21
N PRO A 99 58.35 0.30 -34.13
CA PRO A 99 58.02 -0.35 -35.39
C PRO A 99 57.85 -1.86 -35.15
N ASP A 100 56.76 -2.43 -35.63
CA ASP A 100 56.66 -3.79 -36.24
C ASP A 100 55.34 -4.52 -35.90
N GLY A 101 54.56 -4.79 -36.96
CA GLY A 101 53.88 -6.08 -37.14
C GLY A 101 52.40 -6.21 -36.74
N ASP A 102 51.54 -6.26 -37.78
CA ASP A 102 50.49 -7.28 -38.04
C ASP A 102 49.08 -6.71 -38.36
N PRO A 103 48.57 -6.84 -39.61
CA PRO A 103 47.20 -6.52 -39.96
C PRO A 103 46.29 -7.73 -39.71
N ARG A 104 45.75 -7.84 -38.50
CA ARG A 104 44.58 -8.70 -38.22
C ARG A 104 43.46 -7.87 -37.61
N ASP A 105 42.74 -7.23 -38.52
CA ASP A 105 41.44 -6.61 -38.30
C ASP A 105 40.38 -7.71 -38.11
N ASP A 106 40.17 -8.13 -36.87
CA ASP A 106 38.95 -8.80 -36.41
C ASP A 106 38.81 -8.56 -34.91
N GLY A 107 37.92 -7.65 -34.51
CA GLY A 107 37.63 -7.52 -33.09
C GLY A 107 36.78 -6.38 -32.59
N SER A 108 35.97 -5.68 -33.41
CA SER A 108 35.19 -4.55 -32.86
C SER A 108 33.77 -4.33 -33.38
N PHE A 109 33.12 -5.34 -33.96
CA PHE A 109 31.72 -5.18 -34.43
C PHE A 109 30.66 -5.97 -33.65
N PHE A 110 31.05 -6.74 -32.62
CA PHE A 110 30.11 -7.64 -31.93
C PHE A 110 29.70 -7.23 -30.50
N GLU A 111 30.36 -6.24 -29.87
CA GLU A 111 30.07 -5.91 -28.47
C GLU A 111 29.00 -4.81 -28.28
N ASP A 112 28.72 -4.00 -29.30
CA ASP A 112 27.79 -2.86 -29.18
C ASP A 112 26.30 -3.26 -29.30
N ARG A 113 26.03 -4.48 -29.81
CA ARG A 113 24.66 -4.96 -30.04
C ARG A 113 23.96 -5.45 -28.76
N HIS A 114 24.71 -5.80 -27.72
CA HIS A 114 24.16 -6.30 -26.45
C HIS A 114 23.71 -5.21 -25.48
N LEU A 115 24.19 -3.97 -25.63
CA LEU A 115 23.80 -2.85 -24.76
C LEU A 115 22.50 -2.18 -25.23
N LEU A 116 22.26 -2.12 -26.54
CA LEU A 116 21.03 -1.59 -27.13
C LEU A 116 19.83 -2.52 -26.95
N ASP A 117 20.02 -3.85 -26.97
CA ASP A 117 18.91 -4.82 -26.85
C ASP A 117 18.27 -4.81 -25.46
N ARG A 118 19.04 -4.47 -24.42
CA ARG A 118 18.52 -4.32 -23.05
C ARG A 118 17.69 -3.04 -22.84
N SER A 119 17.76 -2.10 -23.79
CA SER A 119 17.02 -0.85 -23.79
C SER A 119 15.61 -1.00 -24.39
N LEU A 120 15.31 -2.15 -25.01
CA LEU A 120 14.05 -2.43 -25.70
C LEU A 120 13.08 -3.30 -24.90
N SER A 121 13.42 -3.74 -23.68
CA SER A 121 12.48 -4.41 -22.77
C SER A 121 11.48 -3.40 -22.19
N THR A 122 10.68 -2.82 -23.07
CA THR A 122 9.59 -1.89 -22.79
C THR A 122 8.31 -2.70 -22.62
N ASP A 123 8.26 -3.54 -21.60
CA ASP A 123 7.01 -4.18 -21.17
C ASP A 123 6.87 -3.97 -19.65
N THR A 124 6.56 -2.73 -19.29
CA THR A 124 5.78 -2.47 -18.07
C THR A 124 4.53 -1.72 -18.50
N GLU A 125 3.54 -2.50 -18.92
CA GLU A 125 2.17 -2.02 -19.12
C GLU A 125 1.66 -1.49 -17.78
N TYR A 126 1.51 -0.17 -17.67
CA TYR A 126 0.83 0.48 -16.55
C TYR A 126 -0.67 0.41 -16.81
N ALA A 127 -1.37 -0.46 -16.08
CA ALA A 127 -2.83 -0.49 -15.96
C ALA A 127 -3.30 0.32 -14.74
#